data_AF-A0A661K862-F1
#
_entry.id   AF-A0A661K862-F1
#
_cell.length_a   1.000
_cell.length_b   1.000
_cell.length_c   1.000
_cell.angle_alpha   90.00
_cell.angle_beta   90.00
_cell.angle_gamma   90.00
#
_symmetry.space_group_name_H-M   'P 1'
#
loop_
_entity.id
_entity.type
_entity.pdbx_description
1 polymer ?
#
loop_
_entity_poly.entity_id
_entity_poly.type
_entity_poly.pdbx_seq_one_letter_code
_entity_poly.pdbx_strand_id
1 'polypeptide(L)'
;MINIRDEREIAKIRESSRLVAKALLEVREAIRPGVTTKELNDLAEEIIKKGGGIPAFKGYRGYPASLCVSINEEVVHGIPNKR
;
A
#
# COMPACT_ATOMS: atom_id res chain seq x y z
N MET A 1 7.13 -17.68 19.38
CA MET A 1 6.64 -18.82 18.57
C MET A 1 6.53 -18.35 17.13
N ILE A 2 7.09 -19.09 16.17
CA ILE A 2 7.01 -18.76 14.73
C ILE A 2 5.90 -19.62 14.13
N ASN A 3 5.00 -19.00 13.36
CA ASN A 3 3.93 -19.74 12.68
C ASN A 3 4.46 -20.33 11.37
N ILE A 4 4.50 -21.66 11.28
CA ILE A 4 4.79 -22.37 10.04
C ILE A 4 3.50 -22.42 9.22
N ARG A 5 3.56 -21.94 7.97
CA ARG A 5 2.40 -21.82 7.11
C ARG A 5 2.13 -23.10 6.33
N ASP A 6 0.87 -23.46 6.20
CA ASP A 6 0.46 -24.56 5.31
C ASP A 6 0.41 -24.11 3.83
N GLU A 7 0.24 -25.05 2.91
CA GLU A 7 0.21 -24.77 1.47
C GLU A 7 -0.92 -23.82 1.07
N ARG A 8 -2.06 -23.89 1.76
CA ARG A 8 -3.23 -23.04 1.51
C ARG A 8 -2.96 -21.60 1.95
N GLU A 9 -2.36 -21.41 3.12
CA GLU A 9 -1.92 -20.11 3.62
C GLU A 9 -0.87 -19.50 2.68
N ILE A 10 0.11 -20.30 2.24
CA ILE A 10 1.13 -19.87 1.27
C ILE A 10 0.50 -19.43 -0.04
N ALA A 11 -0.49 -20.17 -0.56
CA ALA A 11 -1.21 -19.79 -1.77
C ALA A 11 -1.93 -18.44 -1.62
N LYS A 12 -2.60 -18.20 -0.50
CA LYS A 12 -3.26 -16.91 -0.20
C LYS A 12 -2.26 -15.75 -0.07
N ILE A 13 -1.14 -15.98 0.63
CA ILE A 13 -0.06 -14.98 0.73
C ILE A 13 0.48 -14.64 -0.65
N ARG A 14 0.65 -15.62 -1.52
CA ARG A 14 1.14 -15.41 -2.89
C ARG A 14 0.18 -14.54 -3.71
N GLU A 15 -1.12 -14.77 -3.60
CA GLU A 15 -2.14 -13.97 -4.27
C GLU A 15 -2.14 -12.52 -3.77
N SER A 16 -2.21 -12.30 -2.45
CA SER A 16 -2.19 -10.96 -1.88
C SER A 16 -0.87 -10.21 -2.18
N SER A 17 0.27 -10.91 -2.15
CA SER A 17 1.57 -10.33 -2.49
C SER A 17 1.66 -9.87 -3.95
N ARG A 18 1.03 -10.61 -4.89
CA ARG A 18 0.96 -10.18 -6.30
C ARG A 18 0.16 -8.90 -6.47
N LEU A 19 -0.97 -8.76 -5.76
CA LEU A 19 -1.76 -7.53 -5.79
C LEU A 19 -0.97 -6.34 -5.21
N VAL A 20 -0.28 -6.54 -4.08
CA VAL A 20 0.59 -5.52 -3.49
C VAL A 20 1.71 -5.11 -4.46
N ALA A 21 2.38 -6.09 -5.09
CA ALA A 21 3.42 -5.81 -6.08
C ALA A 21 2.89 -5.01 -7.26
N LYS A 22 1.70 -5.36 -7.78
CA LYS A 22 1.04 -4.58 -8.85
C LYS A 22 0.79 -3.14 -8.41
N ALA A 23 0.19 -2.93 -7.23
CA ALA A 23 -0.07 -1.59 -6.73
C ALA A 23 1.21 -0.75 -6.57
N LEU A 24 2.29 -1.34 -6.06
CA LEU A 24 3.59 -0.66 -5.92
C LEU A 24 4.21 -0.29 -7.27
N LEU A 25 4.10 -1.17 -8.28
CA LEU A 25 4.61 -0.88 -9.62
C LEU A 25 3.86 0.28 -10.28
N GLU A 26 2.52 0.29 -10.21
CA GLU A 26 1.72 1.39 -10.77
C GLU A 26 1.98 2.72 -10.04
N VAL A 27 2.11 2.68 -8.70
CA VAL A 27 2.51 3.86 -7.91
C VAL A 27 3.87 4.35 -8.36
N ARG A 28 4.84 3.47 -8.59
CA ARG A 28 6.18 3.85 -9.09
C ARG A 28 6.10 4.60 -10.42
N GLU A 29 5.30 4.12 -11.37
CA GLU A 29 5.14 4.77 -12.68
C GLU A 29 4.46 6.16 -12.57
N ALA A 30 3.63 6.36 -11.55
CA ALA A 30 2.96 7.64 -11.30
C ALA A 30 3.85 8.71 -10.65
N ILE A 31 5.00 8.33 -10.06
CA ILE A 31 5.88 9.27 -9.35
C ILE A 31 6.56 10.21 -10.34
N ARG A 32 6.25 11.50 -10.22
CA ARG A 32 6.89 12.60 -10.98
C ARG A 32 6.67 13.93 -10.25
N PRO A 33 7.50 14.97 -10.51
CA PRO A 33 7.30 16.29 -9.91
C PRO A 33 5.88 16.81 -10.12
N GLY A 34 5.30 17.36 -9.05
CA GLY A 34 3.94 17.90 -9.04
C GLY A 34 2.84 16.90 -8.66
N VAL A 35 3.15 15.60 -8.55
CA VAL A 35 2.21 14.61 -8.00
C VAL A 35 2.28 14.62 -6.48
N THR A 36 1.13 14.77 -5.85
CA THR A 36 1.00 14.76 -4.40
C THR A 36 1.02 13.32 -3.85
N THR A 37 1.49 13.17 -2.63
CA THR A 37 1.44 11.91 -1.89
C THR A 37 0.01 11.39 -1.71
N LYS A 38 -0.99 12.28 -1.64
CA LYS A 38 -2.41 11.91 -1.65
C LYS A 38 -2.83 11.27 -2.97
N GLU A 39 -2.40 11.79 -4.12
CA GLU A 39 -2.71 11.18 -5.42
C GLU A 39 -2.12 9.78 -5.54
N LEU A 40 -0.88 9.57 -5.05
CA LEU A 40 -0.26 8.24 -4.99
C LEU A 40 -1.05 7.29 -4.09
N ASN A 41 -1.52 7.78 -2.93
CA ASN A 41 -2.38 7.00 -2.04
C ASN A 41 -3.70 6.60 -2.69
N ASP A 42 -4.37 7.53 -3.36
CA ASP A 42 -5.67 7.29 -3.98
C ASP A 42 -5.55 6.27 -5.13
N LEU A 43 -4.47 6.36 -5.93
CA LEU A 43 -4.14 5.38 -6.95
C LEU A 43 -3.95 3.97 -6.36
N ALA A 44 -3.14 3.84 -5.30
CA ALA A 44 -2.92 2.55 -4.65
C ALA A 44 -4.21 1.98 -4.06
N GLU A 45 -5.01 2.82 -3.40
CA GLU A 45 -6.29 2.41 -2.82
C GLU A 45 -7.25 1.90 -3.91
N GLU A 46 -7.31 2.56 -5.06
CA GLU A 46 -8.12 2.14 -6.20
C GLU A 46 -7.66 0.77 -6.73
N ILE A 47 -6.36 0.58 -6.95
CA ILE A 47 -5.80 -0.69 -7.45
C ILE A 47 -6.07 -1.83 -6.48
N ILE A 48 -5.84 -1.60 -5.18
CA ILE A 48 -6.09 -2.59 -4.13
C ILE A 48 -7.57 -2.99 -4.13
N LYS A 49 -8.50 -2.02 -4.15
CA LYS A 49 -9.94 -2.28 -4.17
C LYS A 49 -10.38 -3.00 -5.45
N LYS A 50 -9.89 -2.58 -6.61
CA LYS A 50 -10.17 -3.23 -7.91
C LYS A 50 -9.65 -4.67 -7.96
N GLY A 51 -8.56 -4.97 -7.26
CA GLY A 51 -8.03 -6.31 -7.10
C GLY A 51 -8.73 -7.17 -6.04
N GLY A 52 -9.82 -6.69 -5.44
CA GLY A 52 -10.54 -7.39 -4.37
C GLY A 52 -9.86 -7.33 -3.00
N GLY A 53 -8.80 -6.53 -2.86
CA GLY A 53 -8.08 -6.34 -1.60
C GLY A 53 -8.70 -5.27 -0.70
N ILE A 54 -8.28 -5.27 0.55
CA ILE A 54 -8.60 -4.23 1.55
C ILE A 54 -7.30 -3.51 1.92
N PRO A 55 -7.24 -2.17 1.90
CA PRO A 55 -6.04 -1.44 2.30
C PRO A 55 -5.71 -1.70 3.78
N ALA A 56 -4.58 -2.37 4.03
CA ALA A 56 -4.26 -2.87 5.37
C ALA A 56 -4.04 -1.76 6.40
N PHE A 57 -3.52 -0.60 5.98
CA PHE A 57 -3.24 0.52 6.88
C PHE A 57 -4.46 1.41 7.15
N LYS A 58 -5.44 1.46 6.25
CA LYS A 58 -6.57 2.38 6.39
C LYS A 58 -7.47 1.94 7.53
N GLY A 59 -7.50 2.74 8.59
CA GLY A 59 -8.20 2.43 9.85
C GLY A 59 -7.36 1.63 10.85
N TYR A 60 -6.17 1.16 10.49
CA TYR A 60 -5.30 0.43 11.41
C TYR A 60 -4.83 1.35 12.53
N ARG A 61 -5.31 1.12 13.76
CA ARG A 61 -5.00 1.96 14.93
C ARG A 61 -5.23 3.45 14.69
N GLY A 62 -6.24 3.80 13.88
CA GLY A 62 -6.58 5.18 13.54
C GLY A 62 -5.75 5.79 12.40
N TYR A 63 -4.85 5.02 11.75
CA TYR A 63 -4.11 5.52 10.60
C TYR A 63 -5.07 5.82 9.42
N PRO A 64 -4.99 7.02 8.79
CA PRO A 64 -6.09 7.51 7.95
C PRO A 64 -6.02 7.08 6.47
N ALA A 65 -4.89 6.51 6.04
CA ALA A 65 -4.57 6.34 4.63
C ALA A 65 -4.24 4.88 4.26
N SER A 66 -4.20 4.60 2.96
CA SER A 66 -3.88 3.29 2.38
C SER A 66 -2.38 3.07 2.20
N LEU A 67 -1.62 4.16 1.99
CA LEU A 67 -0.15 4.15 1.92
C LEU A 67 0.49 4.90 3.10
N CYS A 68 1.74 4.54 3.35
CA CYS A 68 2.70 5.37 4.04
C CYS A 68 3.62 5.96 2.97
N VAL A 69 3.70 7.29 2.88
CA VAL A 69 4.61 7.97 1.95
C VAL A 69 5.49 8.88 2.77
N SER A 70 6.78 8.52 2.87
CA SER A 70 7.75 9.18 3.76
C SER A 70 8.81 9.88 2.91
N ILE A 71 8.74 11.21 2.87
CA ILE A 71 9.60 12.08 2.06
C ILE A 71 10.75 12.60 2.91
N ASN A 72 11.98 12.50 2.37
CA ASN A 72 13.19 13.11 2.91
C ASN A 72 13.48 12.74 4.38
N GLU A 73 13.22 13.64 5.32
CA GLU A 73 13.48 13.49 6.76
C GLU A 73 12.48 12.57 7.48
N GLU A 74 11.35 12.23 6.83
CA GLU A 74 10.35 11.32 7.39
C GLU A 74 10.91 9.88 7.41
N VAL A 75 11.06 9.31 8.60
CA VAL A 75 11.67 7.98 8.77
C VAL A 75 10.79 6.87 8.17
N VAL A 76 9.55 6.76 8.66
CA VAL A 76 8.51 5.82 8.20
C VAL A 76 7.13 6.38 8.56
N HIS A 77 6.07 5.79 8.00
CA HIS A 77 4.67 6.08 8.34
C HIS A 77 4.21 7.53 8.05
N GLY A 78 4.86 8.22 7.12
CA GLY A 78 4.40 9.52 6.63
C GLY A 78 2.98 9.46 6.08
N ILE A 79 2.12 10.38 6.53
CA ILE A 79 0.69 10.42 6.17
C ILE A 79 0.54 11.15 4.82
N PRO A 80 -0.03 10.50 3.79
CA PRO A 80 -0.35 11.12 2.51
C PRO A 80 -1.14 12.42 2.66
N ASN A 81 -0.68 13.46 1.98
CA ASN A 81 -1.25 14.81 2.05
C ASN A 81 -1.09 15.56 0.71
N LYS A 82 -1.32 16.87 0.69
CA LYS A 82 -1.28 17.70 -0.53
C LYS A 82 0.15 18.07 -1.01
N ARG A 83 1.18 17.64 -0.29
CA ARG A 83 2.59 17.72 -0.70
C ARG A 83 2.92 16.62 -1.69
#